data_AF-Q0FUJ1-F1
#
_entry.id   AF-Q0FUJ1-F1
#
_cell.length_a   1.000
_cell.length_b   1.000
_cell.length_c   1.000
_cell.angle_alpha   90.00
_cell.angle_beta   90.00
_cell.angle_gamma   90.00
#
_symmetry.space_group_name_H-M   'P 1'
#
loop_
_entity.id
_entity.type
_entity.pdbx_description
1 polymer ?
#
loop_
_entity_poly.entity_id
_entity_poly.type
_entity_poly.pdbx_seq_one_letter_code
_entity_poly.pdbx_strand_id
1 'polypeptide(L)'
;MDAREIAKAREGAKAARQKFAPVVGDNKANRPLEVVQIDHTPADIILVDSFERKPIGRPWVTLAIDVATRMVTGYYTSLEAPSRLSVALCLTQAVAPKAELLAELVRNVPWPAQGKPHSIHVDNGRDFRSHAFRSACAEWGIDLVYRPPGSPHFGGHIERLIGTMMGAVHLLPGTTQSSVVAKGDYDAEGMATMTLSDFDRWFALEICRYNNSIHSSLGCTPVAKWEALSEQMMGDIPFEIEAFRVSFLPSELRKVRRDGIHLFQIRYWSDALAGHIGRGDGKVVVRYDPRDLSVIWVELDNDRYVEARYRNLEIPPVSLWEYREAMRNARALGKSGSNELVLAELIRQQRQIESESRSLTRAERRSRERKGTLEGANSAVSTTEGLRAIDTGDTSRPLFKVERW
;
A
#
# COMPACT_ATOMS: atom_id res chain seq x y z
N MET A 1 33.81 32.84 18.56
CA MET A 1 32.68 32.50 17.66
C MET A 1 31.87 31.42 18.36
N ASP A 2 30.56 31.62 18.50
CA ASP A 2 29.64 30.66 19.13
C ASP A 2 29.66 29.32 18.36
N ALA A 3 29.69 28.19 19.06
CA ALA A 3 29.68 26.85 18.47
C ALA A 3 28.49 26.63 17.53
N ARG A 4 27.35 27.28 17.82
CA ARG A 4 26.17 27.28 16.96
C ARG A 4 26.39 28.04 15.65
N GLU A 5 27.09 29.19 15.70
CA GLU A 5 27.42 29.96 14.50
C GLU A 5 28.47 29.26 13.64
N ILE A 6 29.45 28.59 14.26
CA ILE A 6 30.44 27.77 13.55
C ILE A 6 29.75 26.61 12.83
N ALA A 7 28.84 25.89 13.49
CA ALA A 7 28.09 24.82 12.85
C ALA A 7 27.15 25.35 11.75
N LYS A 8 26.55 26.54 11.94
CA LYS A 8 25.70 27.17 10.93
C LYS A 8 26.50 27.53 9.67
N ALA A 9 27.73 28.00 9.84
CA ALA A 9 28.63 28.35 8.75
C ALA A 9 29.22 27.12 8.04
N ARG A 10 29.53 26.03 8.78
CA ARG A 10 30.16 24.82 8.22
C ARG A 10 29.18 23.79 7.68
N GLU A 11 28.06 23.57 8.38
CA GLU A 11 27.12 22.46 8.14
C GLU A 11 25.73 22.97 7.72
N GLY A 12 25.55 24.30 7.69
CA GLY A 12 24.31 24.96 7.31
C GLY A 12 23.34 25.19 8.48
N ALA A 13 22.40 26.12 8.26
CA ALA A 13 21.45 26.54 9.29
C ALA A 13 20.54 25.40 9.81
N LYS A 14 20.28 24.38 8.98
CA LYS A 14 19.49 23.20 9.35
C LYS A 14 20.23 22.28 10.32
N ALA A 15 21.49 21.95 10.03
CA ALA A 15 22.33 21.09 10.88
C ALA A 15 22.63 21.76 12.23
N ALA A 16 22.95 23.07 12.21
CA ALA A 16 23.13 23.85 13.44
C ALA A 16 21.86 23.92 14.28
N ARG A 17 20.69 24.03 13.64
CA ARG A 17 19.41 23.99 14.37
C ARG A 17 19.14 22.61 14.97
N GLN A 18 19.41 21.52 14.26
CA GLN A 18 19.29 20.16 14.83
C GLN A 18 20.24 19.91 16.00
N LYS A 19 21.45 20.46 15.96
CA LYS A 19 22.50 20.22 16.96
C LYS A 19 22.37 21.09 18.22
N PHE A 20 21.83 22.32 18.08
CA PHE A 20 21.82 23.31 19.16
C PHE A 20 20.44 23.85 19.54
N ALA A 21 19.35 23.51 18.82
CA ALA A 21 18.02 23.90 19.27
C ALA A 21 17.56 23.00 20.44
N PRO A 22 16.97 23.58 21.49
CA PRO A 22 16.32 22.78 22.53
C PRO A 22 15.19 21.95 21.90
N VAL A 23 15.16 20.66 22.24
CA VAL A 23 14.07 19.76 21.85
C VAL A 23 12.84 20.15 22.65
N VAL A 24 11.95 20.95 22.07
CA VAL A 24 10.67 21.33 22.68
C VAL A 24 9.57 20.46 22.06
N GLY A 25 8.95 19.61 22.88
CA GLY A 25 7.88 18.70 22.49
C GLY A 25 8.29 17.24 22.56
N ASP A 26 7.91 16.57 23.64
CA ASP A 26 8.00 15.12 23.75
C ASP A 26 6.82 14.52 22.97
N ASN A 27 7.05 13.99 21.77
CA ASN A 27 6.08 13.12 21.10
C ASN A 27 6.12 11.74 21.78
N LYS A 28 5.71 11.70 23.04
CA LYS A 28 5.63 10.47 23.83
C LYS A 28 4.24 9.88 23.70
N ALA A 29 4.17 8.74 23.03
CA ALA A 29 3.07 7.80 23.19
C ALA A 29 3.45 6.82 24.32
N ASN A 30 2.48 6.48 25.16
CA ASN A 30 2.65 5.58 26.29
C ASN A 30 1.98 4.22 26.06
N ARG A 31 1.07 4.14 25.08
CA ARG A 31 0.37 2.90 24.72
C ARG A 31 0.62 2.53 23.24
N PRO A 32 0.68 1.23 22.91
CA PRO A 32 0.65 0.76 21.54
C PRO A 32 -0.51 1.39 20.79
N LEU A 33 -0.27 1.77 19.54
CA LEU A 33 -1.25 2.35 18.63
C LEU A 33 -1.82 3.70 19.05
N GLU A 34 -1.36 4.32 20.14
CA GLU A 34 -1.76 5.68 20.51
C GLU A 34 -1.35 6.69 19.42
N VAL A 35 -0.12 6.55 18.92
CA VAL A 35 0.41 7.37 17.82
C VAL A 35 1.20 6.48 16.86
N VAL A 36 0.75 6.43 15.60
CA VAL A 36 1.50 5.81 14.50
C VAL A 36 2.03 6.90 13.56
N GLN A 37 3.32 6.89 13.27
CA GLN A 37 3.93 7.78 12.28
C GLN A 37 4.04 7.09 10.93
N ILE A 38 3.65 7.78 9.86
CA ILE A 38 3.75 7.27 8.48
C ILE A 38 4.59 8.22 7.65
N ASP A 39 5.50 7.66 6.86
CA ASP A 39 6.29 8.42 5.90
C ASP A 39 6.66 7.56 4.68
N HIS A 40 7.07 8.22 3.61
CA HIS A 40 7.50 7.59 2.36
C HIS A 40 8.95 7.92 2.06
N THR A 41 9.71 6.96 1.56
CA THR A 41 11.09 7.17 1.11
C THR A 41 11.39 6.36 -0.14
N PRO A 42 12.16 6.88 -1.11
CA PRO A 42 12.69 6.04 -2.17
C PRO A 42 13.73 5.09 -1.55
N ALA A 43 13.64 3.79 -1.80
CA ALA A 43 14.68 2.86 -1.36
C ALA A 43 15.96 3.11 -2.15
N ASP A 44 17.10 3.07 -1.48
CA ASP A 44 18.42 3.28 -2.09
C ASP A 44 18.91 2.01 -2.81
N ILE A 45 18.11 1.45 -3.71
CA ILE A 45 18.45 0.24 -4.50
C ILE A 45 17.82 0.29 -5.89
N ILE A 46 18.56 -0.15 -6.91
CA ILE A 46 18.05 -0.41 -8.24
C ILE A 46 17.52 -1.84 -8.29
N LEU A 47 16.26 -2.00 -8.67
CA LEU A 47 15.66 -3.29 -8.95
C LEU A 47 15.80 -3.66 -10.43
N VAL A 48 15.65 -4.94 -10.71
CA VAL A 48 15.53 -5.52 -12.06
C VAL A 48 14.13 -6.09 -12.28
N ASP A 49 13.76 -6.34 -13.53
CA ASP A 49 12.53 -7.06 -13.83
C ASP A 49 12.69 -8.58 -13.65
N SER A 50 11.58 -9.29 -13.46
CA SER A 50 11.53 -10.73 -13.17
C SER A 50 11.94 -11.62 -14.34
N PHE A 51 11.88 -11.14 -15.59
CA PHE A 51 12.09 -12.00 -16.75
C PHE A 51 13.45 -11.74 -17.41
N GLU A 52 13.72 -10.50 -17.84
CA GLU A 52 14.96 -10.12 -18.51
C GLU A 52 16.09 -9.76 -17.55
N ARG A 53 15.77 -9.59 -16.26
CA ARG A 53 16.74 -9.25 -15.21
C ARG A 53 17.47 -7.94 -15.51
N LYS A 54 16.82 -7.01 -16.21
CA LYS A 54 17.37 -5.69 -16.54
C LYS A 54 16.90 -4.62 -15.56
N PRO A 55 17.71 -3.58 -15.28
CA PRO A 55 17.36 -2.50 -14.36
C PRO A 55 16.05 -1.78 -14.68
N ILE A 56 15.16 -1.73 -13.70
CA ILE A 56 13.88 -1.01 -13.74
C ILE A 56 13.88 0.20 -12.81
N GLY A 57 14.83 0.35 -11.90
CA GLY A 57 15.02 1.54 -11.07
C GLY A 57 14.60 1.36 -9.63
N ARG A 58 14.49 2.49 -8.92
CA ARG A 58 14.30 2.51 -7.47
C ARG A 58 12.82 2.35 -7.09
N PRO A 59 12.50 1.50 -6.11
CA PRO A 59 11.18 1.45 -5.53
C PRO A 59 11.01 2.55 -4.48
N TRP A 60 9.77 2.85 -4.15
CA TRP A 60 9.35 3.59 -2.98
C TRP A 60 8.92 2.63 -1.88
N VAL A 61 9.17 3.03 -0.64
CA VAL A 61 8.70 2.34 0.56
C VAL A 61 7.86 3.31 1.37
N THR A 62 6.65 2.88 1.72
CA THR A 62 5.82 3.52 2.76
C THR A 62 6.01 2.73 4.04
N LEU A 63 6.30 3.40 5.15
CA LEU A 63 6.53 2.78 6.45
C LEU A 63 5.58 3.38 7.48
N ALA A 64 5.06 2.54 8.37
CA ALA A 64 4.30 2.92 9.55
C ALA A 64 5.01 2.40 10.81
N ILE A 65 5.23 3.26 11.79
CA ILE A 65 5.88 2.91 13.07
C ILE A 65 5.03 3.36 14.25
N ASP A 66 4.86 2.48 15.22
CA ASP A 66 4.28 2.81 16.52
C ASP A 66 5.27 3.59 17.40
N VAL A 67 4.84 4.73 17.92
CA VAL A 67 5.72 5.61 18.70
C VAL A 67 6.03 5.02 20.07
N ALA A 68 5.11 4.36 20.76
CA ALA A 68 5.34 3.87 22.12
C ALA A 68 6.34 2.70 22.17
N THR A 69 6.25 1.81 21.18
CA THR A 69 6.96 0.52 21.15
C THR A 69 8.11 0.49 20.15
N ARG A 70 8.19 1.48 19.25
CA ARG A 70 9.08 1.49 18.07
C ARG A 70 8.82 0.36 17.09
N MET A 71 7.76 -0.42 17.26
CA MET A 71 7.48 -1.52 16.37
C MET A 71 6.98 -1.00 15.03
N VAL A 72 7.53 -1.55 13.93
CA VAL A 72 6.96 -1.29 12.60
C VAL A 72 5.59 -1.95 12.57
N THR A 73 4.55 -1.17 12.28
CA THR A 73 3.18 -1.70 12.25
C THR A 73 2.81 -2.20 10.86
N GLY A 74 3.25 -1.52 9.81
CA GLY A 74 3.04 -1.94 8.43
C GLY A 74 4.00 -1.25 7.46
N TYR A 75 4.11 -1.81 6.26
CA TYR A 75 4.88 -1.23 5.16
C TYR A 75 4.20 -1.50 3.82
N TYR A 76 4.63 -0.80 2.77
CA TYR A 76 4.26 -1.12 1.39
C TYR A 76 5.37 -0.70 0.43
N THR A 77 5.80 -1.60 -0.45
CA THR A 77 6.77 -1.32 -1.51
C THR A 77 6.08 -1.13 -2.87
N SER A 78 6.58 -0.20 -3.67
CA SER A 78 6.02 0.07 -5.00
C SER A 78 7.05 0.66 -5.95
N LEU A 79 6.89 0.48 -7.26
CA LEU A 79 7.67 1.20 -8.28
C LEU A 79 7.08 2.58 -8.61
N GLU A 80 5.86 2.86 -8.12
CA GLU A 80 5.19 4.14 -8.30
C GLU A 80 5.57 5.11 -7.18
N ALA A 81 5.51 6.41 -7.50
CA ALA A 81 5.65 7.44 -6.48
C ALA A 81 4.55 7.29 -5.41
N PRO A 82 4.77 7.82 -4.19
CA PRO A 82 3.79 7.80 -3.12
C PRO A 82 2.45 8.35 -3.59
N SER A 83 1.39 7.70 -3.12
CA SER A 83 0.02 8.05 -3.46
C SER A 83 -0.92 7.63 -2.34
N ARG A 84 -2.19 8.02 -2.44
CA ARG A 84 -3.25 7.47 -1.58
C ARG A 84 -3.24 5.93 -1.52
N LEU A 85 -2.97 5.27 -2.64
CA LEU A 85 -2.91 3.81 -2.69
C LEU A 85 -1.81 3.27 -1.76
N SER A 86 -0.60 3.85 -1.80
CA SER A 86 0.51 3.37 -0.99
C SER A 86 0.24 3.55 0.51
N VAL A 87 -0.41 4.64 0.89
CA VAL A 87 -0.87 4.86 2.28
C VAL A 87 -1.96 3.85 2.67
N ALA A 88 -2.97 3.65 1.81
CA ALA A 88 -4.07 2.72 2.07
C ALA A 88 -3.56 1.29 2.31
N LEU A 89 -2.64 0.80 1.48
CA LEU A 89 -2.10 -0.55 1.60
C LEU A 89 -1.18 -0.69 2.81
N CYS A 90 -0.35 0.32 3.09
CA CYS A 90 0.49 0.33 4.31
C CYS A 90 -0.37 0.31 5.58
N LEU A 91 -1.42 1.14 5.64
CA LEU A 91 -2.36 1.18 6.77
C LEU A 91 -3.17 -0.10 6.91
N THR A 92 -3.64 -0.67 5.80
CA THR A 92 -4.37 -1.96 5.81
C THR A 92 -3.48 -3.05 6.37
N GLN A 93 -2.23 -3.13 5.90
CA GLN A 93 -1.26 -4.05 6.48
C GLN A 93 -1.05 -3.74 7.97
N ALA A 94 -0.96 -2.46 8.37
CA ALA A 94 -0.73 -2.07 9.75
C ALA A 94 -1.82 -2.57 10.71
N VAL A 95 -3.09 -2.45 10.32
CA VAL A 95 -4.23 -2.86 11.16
C VAL A 95 -4.50 -4.36 11.13
N ALA A 96 -4.15 -5.04 10.03
CA ALA A 96 -4.44 -6.46 9.84
C ALA A 96 -3.50 -7.36 10.66
N PRO A 97 -3.98 -8.54 11.09
CA PRO A 97 -3.10 -9.59 11.62
C PRO A 97 -1.98 -9.94 10.64
N LYS A 98 -0.76 -10.14 11.14
CA LYS A 98 0.41 -10.47 10.31
C LYS A 98 0.58 -11.97 10.04
N ALA A 99 -0.34 -12.80 10.50
CA ALA A 99 -0.20 -14.26 10.41
C ALA A 99 -0.07 -14.75 8.95
N GLU A 100 -0.91 -14.26 8.04
CA GLU A 100 -0.86 -14.62 6.61
C GLU A 100 0.43 -14.11 5.96
N LEU A 101 0.78 -12.84 6.18
CA LEU A 101 2.03 -12.25 5.71
C LEU A 101 3.25 -13.08 6.15
N LEU A 102 3.31 -13.46 7.41
CA LEU A 102 4.41 -14.24 7.96
C LEU A 102 4.43 -15.68 7.45
N ALA A 103 3.27 -16.31 7.25
CA ALA A 103 3.18 -17.69 6.77
C ALA A 103 3.91 -17.88 5.41
N GLU A 104 3.89 -16.86 4.56
CA GLU A 104 4.58 -16.87 3.26
C GLU A 104 6.07 -16.51 3.34
N LEU A 105 6.49 -15.81 4.40
CA LEU A 105 7.83 -15.23 4.53
C LEU A 105 8.77 -16.03 5.43
N VAL A 106 8.33 -16.31 6.67
CA VAL A 106 9.18 -16.87 7.71
C VAL A 106 8.36 -17.53 8.82
N ARG A 107 8.80 -18.70 9.29
CA ARG A 107 8.14 -19.41 10.39
C ARG A 107 8.66 -18.93 11.75
N ASN A 108 7.76 -18.87 12.73
CA ASN A 108 8.06 -18.64 14.15
C ASN A 108 8.76 -17.31 14.48
N VAL A 109 8.52 -16.25 13.70
CA VAL A 109 9.02 -14.91 14.02
C VAL A 109 7.85 -14.02 14.44
N PRO A 110 7.87 -13.42 15.65
CA PRO A 110 6.75 -12.63 16.11
C PRO A 110 6.71 -11.25 15.43
N TRP A 111 5.51 -10.87 15.00
CA TRP A 111 5.16 -9.52 14.58
C TRP A 111 3.73 -9.20 15.04
N PRO A 112 3.52 -8.91 16.34
CA PRO A 112 2.18 -8.82 16.93
C PRO A 112 1.43 -7.51 16.67
N ALA A 113 1.99 -6.61 15.85
CA ALA A 113 1.35 -5.32 15.53
C ALA A 113 0.08 -5.56 14.73
N GLN A 114 -1.06 -5.16 15.29
CA GLN A 114 -2.37 -5.17 14.63
C GLN A 114 -3.33 -4.29 15.41
N GLY A 115 -4.37 -3.79 14.74
CA GLY A 115 -5.36 -2.87 15.31
C GLY A 115 -5.25 -1.44 14.77
N LYS A 116 -6.35 -0.69 14.88
CA LYS A 116 -6.45 0.71 14.46
C LYS A 116 -5.62 1.61 15.37
N PRO A 117 -4.83 2.55 14.82
CA PRO A 117 -4.24 3.60 15.62
C PRO A 117 -5.30 4.58 16.13
N HIS A 118 -5.09 5.11 17.33
CA HIS A 118 -5.88 6.24 17.84
C HIS A 118 -5.58 7.50 17.03
N SER A 119 -4.30 7.75 16.74
CA SER A 119 -3.88 8.86 15.89
C SER A 119 -2.80 8.47 14.88
N ILE A 120 -2.87 9.08 13.71
CA ILE A 120 -1.85 8.97 12.67
C ILE A 120 -1.15 10.32 12.52
N HIS A 121 0.17 10.31 12.66
CA HIS A 121 1.04 11.44 12.45
C HIS A 121 1.69 11.35 11.07
N VAL A 122 1.41 12.34 10.22
CA VAL A 122 1.84 12.35 8.82
C VAL A 122 2.57 13.64 8.47
N ASP A 123 3.34 13.59 7.39
CA ASP A 123 3.90 14.78 6.77
C ASP A 123 2.82 15.66 6.10
N ASN A 124 3.20 16.81 5.57
CA ASN A 124 2.27 17.70 4.86
C ASN A 124 2.10 17.32 3.38
N GLY A 125 2.40 16.08 3.00
CA GLY A 125 2.26 15.54 1.66
C GLY A 125 0.84 15.67 1.13
N ARG A 126 0.71 15.77 -0.20
CA ARG A 126 -0.60 15.95 -0.86
C ARG A 126 -1.51 14.74 -0.65
N ASP A 127 -0.94 13.54 -0.55
CA ASP A 127 -1.69 12.30 -0.37
C ASP A 127 -2.48 12.27 0.95
N PHE A 128 -1.89 12.83 2.02
CA PHE A 128 -2.50 12.92 3.34
C PHE A 128 -3.46 14.10 3.52
N ARG A 129 -3.42 15.10 2.63
CA ARG A 129 -4.29 16.29 2.71
C ARG A 129 -5.63 16.15 1.97
N SER A 130 -5.84 15.03 1.27
CA SER A 130 -7.09 14.82 0.54
C SER A 130 -8.30 14.74 1.49
N HIS A 131 -9.42 15.35 1.10
CA HIS A 131 -10.66 15.31 1.87
C HIS A 131 -11.07 13.86 2.19
N ALA A 132 -11.04 12.99 1.18
CA ALA A 132 -11.42 11.60 1.35
C ALA A 132 -10.48 10.82 2.32
N PHE A 133 -9.23 11.24 2.52
CA PHE A 133 -8.35 10.58 3.50
C PHE A 133 -8.74 10.99 4.92
N ARG A 134 -9.03 12.28 5.12
CA ARG A 134 -9.59 12.79 6.39
C ARG A 134 -10.93 12.15 6.72
N SER A 135 -11.82 12.00 5.73
CA SER A 135 -13.11 11.33 5.90
C SER A 135 -12.94 9.88 6.32
N ALA A 136 -12.05 9.12 5.68
CA ALA A 136 -11.75 7.74 6.06
C ALA A 136 -11.16 7.66 7.48
N CYS A 137 -10.23 8.54 7.86
CA CYS A 137 -9.75 8.60 9.23
C CYS A 137 -10.90 8.83 10.23
N ALA A 138 -11.80 9.79 9.96
CA ALA A 138 -12.95 10.07 10.82
C ALA A 138 -13.94 8.89 10.90
N GLU A 139 -14.24 8.23 9.78
CA GLU A 139 -15.10 7.04 9.69
C GLU A 139 -14.62 5.93 10.64
N TRP A 140 -13.30 5.74 10.72
CA TRP A 140 -12.69 4.69 11.54
C TRP A 140 -12.25 5.15 12.95
N GLY A 141 -12.58 6.39 13.33
CA GLY A 141 -12.26 6.95 14.65
C GLY A 141 -10.77 7.22 14.86
N ILE A 142 -10.06 7.60 13.80
CA ILE A 142 -8.62 7.85 13.79
C ILE A 142 -8.36 9.36 13.69
N ASP A 143 -7.62 9.90 14.64
CA ASP A 143 -7.21 11.30 14.64
C ASP A 143 -6.04 11.54 13.67
N LEU A 144 -6.26 12.39 12.67
CA LEU A 144 -5.21 12.75 11.71
C LEU A 144 -4.46 14.01 12.15
N VAL A 145 -3.18 13.86 12.50
CA VAL A 145 -2.32 14.95 12.97
C VAL A 145 -1.22 15.24 11.95
N TYR A 146 -1.17 16.46 11.45
CA TYR A 146 -0.11 16.91 10.54
C TYR A 146 1.08 17.45 11.33
N ARG A 147 2.29 17.05 10.93
CA ARG A 147 3.52 17.62 11.49
C ARG A 147 3.56 19.15 11.28
N PRO A 148 3.85 19.97 12.31
CA PRO A 148 4.04 21.40 12.12
C PRO A 148 5.19 21.70 11.15
N PRO A 149 5.06 22.67 10.23
CA PRO A 149 6.14 23.03 9.32
C PRO A 149 7.44 23.37 10.05
N GLY A 150 8.56 22.78 9.62
CA GLY A 150 9.88 23.09 10.17
C GLY A 150 10.13 22.56 11.59
N SER A 151 9.42 21.50 12.02
CA SER A 151 9.59 20.85 13.32
C SER A 151 10.12 19.41 13.19
N PRO A 152 11.46 19.21 13.07
CA PRO A 152 12.07 17.89 12.87
C PRO A 152 11.77 16.90 14.01
N HIS A 153 11.59 17.41 15.23
CA HIS A 153 11.33 16.58 16.41
C HIS A 153 10.06 15.73 16.26
N PHE A 154 9.09 16.17 15.47
CA PHE A 154 7.83 15.45 15.32
C PHE A 154 7.95 14.17 14.46
N GLY A 155 8.97 14.07 13.60
CA GLY A 155 9.21 12.91 12.73
C GLY A 155 10.39 12.04 13.14
N GLY A 156 11.03 12.31 14.28
CA GLY A 156 12.32 11.70 14.62
C GLY A 156 12.31 10.16 14.79
N HIS A 157 11.14 9.54 14.94
CA HIS A 157 11.02 8.08 15.05
C HIS A 157 10.97 7.42 13.69
N ILE A 158 10.07 7.87 12.81
CA ILE A 158 10.00 7.37 11.44
C ILE A 158 11.26 7.70 10.63
N GLU A 159 11.85 8.89 10.83
CA GLU A 159 13.11 9.27 10.19
C GLU A 159 14.27 8.36 10.61
N ARG A 160 14.34 7.99 11.90
CA ARG A 160 15.37 7.08 12.41
C ARG A 160 15.16 5.66 11.88
N LEU A 161 13.92 5.18 11.85
CA LEU A 161 13.59 3.88 11.25
C LEU A 161 14.00 3.83 9.78
N ILE A 162 13.65 4.87 9.00
CA ILE A 162 14.05 4.98 7.59
C ILE A 162 15.57 4.90 7.46
N GLY A 163 16.32 5.64 8.29
CA GLY A 163 17.77 5.59 8.30
C GLY A 163 18.31 4.17 8.60
N THR A 164 17.74 3.47 9.57
CA THR A 164 18.10 2.08 9.89
C THR A 164 17.83 1.15 8.71
N MET A 165 16.64 1.23 8.11
CA MET A 165 16.26 0.38 6.97
C MET A 165 17.12 0.66 5.73
N MET A 166 17.39 1.94 5.42
CA MET A 166 18.27 2.29 4.30
C MET A 166 19.72 1.87 4.55
N GLY A 167 20.18 1.91 5.80
CA GLY A 167 21.48 1.34 6.19
C GLY A 167 21.61 -0.14 5.85
N ALA A 168 20.55 -0.93 6.09
CA ALA A 168 20.51 -2.34 5.69
C ALA A 168 20.44 -2.50 4.16
N VAL A 169 19.63 -1.69 3.48
CA VAL A 169 19.54 -1.69 2.00
C VAL A 169 20.89 -1.38 1.35
N HIS A 170 21.71 -0.53 1.97
CA HIS A 170 23.04 -0.21 1.47
C HIS A 170 24.02 -1.40 1.45
N LEU A 171 23.70 -2.50 2.10
CA LEU A 171 24.48 -3.74 2.06
C LEU A 171 24.11 -4.64 0.87
N LEU A 172 23.07 -4.29 0.11
CA LEU A 172 22.57 -5.09 -1.01
C LEU A 172 23.27 -4.75 -2.34
N PRO A 173 23.46 -5.73 -3.24
CA PRO A 173 23.87 -5.46 -4.61
C PRO A 173 22.87 -4.56 -5.33
N GLY A 174 23.37 -3.55 -6.05
CA GLY A 174 22.54 -2.57 -6.76
C GLY A 174 22.10 -1.39 -5.89
N THR A 175 22.63 -1.26 -4.67
CA THR A 175 22.43 -0.08 -3.82
C THR A 175 22.84 1.22 -4.51
N THR A 176 22.05 2.28 -4.35
CA THR A 176 22.42 3.63 -4.77
C THR A 176 22.87 4.39 -3.53
N GLN A 177 24.19 4.45 -3.27
CA GLN A 177 24.70 5.16 -2.10
C GLN A 177 24.28 6.64 -2.10
N SER A 178 24.03 7.17 -0.91
CA SER A 178 23.39 8.46 -0.67
C SER A 178 24.28 9.70 -0.92
N SER A 179 25.58 9.54 -1.25
CA SER A 179 26.47 10.66 -1.59
C SER A 179 27.27 10.47 -2.88
N VAL A 180 27.48 11.58 -3.61
CA VAL A 180 28.28 11.64 -4.85
C VAL A 180 29.78 11.36 -4.59
N VAL A 181 30.26 11.56 -3.37
CA VAL A 181 31.66 11.32 -2.99
C VAL A 181 31.95 9.83 -2.80
N ALA A 182 30.97 9.04 -2.35
CA ALA A 182 31.09 7.59 -2.22
C ALA A 182 30.76 6.83 -3.52
N LYS A 183 30.28 7.54 -4.56
CA LYS A 183 29.84 6.93 -5.82
C LYS A 183 30.97 6.32 -6.65
N GLY A 184 32.19 6.86 -6.62
CA GLY A 184 33.32 6.35 -7.40
C GLY A 184 32.91 5.86 -8.80
N ASP A 185 33.39 4.67 -9.17
CA ASP A 185 33.01 3.90 -10.38
C ASP A 185 31.95 2.81 -10.12
N TYR A 186 31.16 2.92 -9.03
CA TYR A 186 30.21 1.86 -8.66
C TYR A 186 28.97 1.87 -9.59
N ASP A 187 28.90 0.86 -10.45
CA ASP A 187 27.75 0.63 -11.33
C ASP A 187 26.59 -0.05 -10.58
N ALA A 188 25.73 0.75 -9.97
CA ALA A 188 24.53 0.26 -9.28
C ALA A 188 23.53 -0.42 -10.23
N GLU A 189 23.47 -0.01 -11.50
CA GLU A 189 22.56 -0.65 -12.46
C GLU A 189 23.11 -2.02 -12.89
N GLY A 190 24.42 -2.13 -13.15
CA GLY A 190 25.08 -3.41 -13.45
C GLY A 190 25.11 -4.41 -12.29
N MET A 191 25.06 -3.92 -11.05
CA MET A 191 25.02 -4.75 -9.84
C MET A 191 23.60 -5.09 -9.35
N ALA A 192 22.56 -4.56 -10.02
CA ALA A 192 21.17 -4.77 -9.63
C ALA A 192 20.77 -6.23 -9.83
N THR A 193 20.21 -6.86 -8.79
CA THR A 193 19.87 -8.28 -8.80
C THR A 193 18.51 -8.61 -8.22
N MET A 194 17.75 -7.67 -7.65
CA MET A 194 16.49 -8.01 -6.99
C MET A 194 15.30 -7.56 -7.84
N THR A 195 14.27 -8.42 -7.97
CA THR A 195 12.94 -7.97 -8.43
C THR A 195 12.24 -7.17 -7.35
N LEU A 196 11.10 -6.56 -7.68
CA LEU A 196 10.24 -5.95 -6.65
C LEU A 196 9.77 -6.99 -5.63
N SER A 197 9.43 -8.19 -6.09
CA SER A 197 8.98 -9.29 -5.23
C SER A 197 10.10 -9.80 -4.30
N ASP A 198 11.34 -9.91 -4.82
CA ASP A 198 12.51 -10.28 -4.00
C ASP A 198 12.77 -9.21 -2.93
N PHE A 199 12.73 -7.94 -3.35
CA PHE A 199 12.96 -6.82 -2.44
C PHE A 199 11.88 -6.73 -1.37
N ASP A 200 10.61 -6.90 -1.72
CA ASP A 200 9.51 -6.87 -0.75
C ASP A 200 9.69 -7.96 0.33
N ARG A 201 9.99 -9.21 -0.07
CA ARG A 201 10.27 -10.30 0.86
C ARG A 201 11.47 -10.02 1.74
N TRP A 202 12.58 -9.56 1.15
CA TRP A 202 13.78 -9.21 1.90
C TRP A 202 13.51 -8.09 2.90
N PHE A 203 12.77 -7.06 2.48
CA PHE A 203 12.45 -5.90 3.32
C PHE A 203 11.57 -6.30 4.50
N ALA A 204 10.61 -7.20 4.28
CA ALA A 204 9.80 -7.79 5.35
C ALA A 204 10.65 -8.55 6.39
N LEU A 205 11.63 -9.33 5.92
CA LEU A 205 12.57 -10.04 6.80
C LEU A 205 13.45 -9.07 7.59
N GLU A 206 13.86 -7.96 6.97
CA GLU A 206 14.64 -6.93 7.66
C GLU A 206 13.80 -6.18 8.70
N ILE A 207 12.52 -5.94 8.44
CA ILE A 207 11.57 -5.46 9.45
C ILE A 207 11.44 -6.46 10.61
N CYS A 208 11.32 -7.76 10.30
CA CYS A 208 11.28 -8.80 11.31
C CYS A 208 12.55 -8.79 12.18
N ARG A 209 13.74 -8.65 11.56
CA ARG A 209 15.01 -8.51 12.28
C ARG A 209 15.00 -7.28 13.19
N TYR A 210 14.60 -6.11 12.68
CA TYR A 210 14.53 -4.87 13.45
C TYR A 210 13.59 -5.00 14.66
N ASN A 211 12.37 -5.49 14.44
CA ASN A 211 11.34 -5.66 15.47
C ASN A 211 11.80 -6.62 16.59
N ASN A 212 12.69 -7.56 16.27
CA ASN A 212 13.20 -8.58 17.19
C ASN A 212 14.63 -8.30 17.70
N SER A 213 15.23 -7.17 17.34
CA SER A 213 16.56 -6.76 17.82
C SER A 213 16.43 -5.74 18.95
N ILE A 214 17.41 -5.72 19.87
CA ILE A 214 17.40 -4.78 20.99
C ILE A 214 17.48 -3.35 20.44
N HIS A 215 16.45 -2.56 20.73
CA HIS A 215 16.41 -1.15 20.35
C HIS A 215 17.09 -0.31 21.42
N SER A 216 18.12 0.46 21.04
CA SER A 216 18.98 1.18 21.99
C SER A 216 18.23 2.14 22.91
N SER A 217 17.18 2.80 22.43
CA SER A 217 16.36 3.71 23.26
C SER A 217 15.34 2.99 24.15
N LEU A 218 15.07 1.70 23.93
CA LEU A 218 14.12 0.92 24.72
C LEU A 218 14.81 -0.01 25.71
N GLY A 219 16.05 -0.41 25.44
CA GLY A 219 16.77 -1.44 26.21
C GLY A 219 16.23 -2.86 26.03
N CYS A 220 15.20 -3.04 25.19
CA CYS A 220 14.57 -4.32 24.84
C CYS A 220 14.18 -4.30 23.35
N THR A 221 13.63 -5.40 22.85
CA THR A 221 13.13 -5.48 21.47
C THR A 221 11.81 -4.72 21.33
N PRO A 222 11.51 -4.13 20.16
CA PRO A 222 10.18 -3.57 19.88
C PRO A 222 9.03 -4.55 20.14
N VAL A 223 9.21 -5.84 19.80
CA VAL A 223 8.24 -6.90 20.11
C VAL A 223 8.01 -7.04 21.61
N ALA A 224 9.07 -7.18 22.41
CA ALA A 224 8.92 -7.31 23.86
C ALA A 224 8.26 -6.06 24.48
N LYS A 225 8.59 -4.87 23.96
CA LYS A 225 7.95 -3.63 24.38
C LYS A 225 6.47 -3.58 24.02
N TRP A 226 6.10 -4.05 22.83
CA TRP A 226 4.72 -4.17 22.41
C TRP A 226 3.93 -5.13 23.28
N GLU A 227 4.44 -6.35 23.48
CA GLU A 227 3.79 -7.37 24.30
C GLU A 227 3.54 -6.86 25.73
N ALA A 228 4.58 -6.30 26.37
CA ALA A 228 4.47 -5.76 27.73
C ALA A 228 3.44 -4.63 27.88
N LEU A 229 3.20 -3.83 26.83
CA LEU A 229 2.19 -2.76 26.88
C LEU A 229 0.81 -3.21 26.37
N SER A 230 0.74 -4.33 25.65
CA SER A 230 -0.50 -4.85 25.06
C SER A 230 -1.29 -5.75 26.02
N GLU A 231 -0.69 -6.24 27.11
CA GLU A 231 -1.34 -7.10 28.12
C GLU A 231 -2.65 -6.51 28.67
N GLN A 232 -2.80 -5.18 28.66
CA GLN A 232 -3.97 -4.47 29.16
C GLN A 232 -4.89 -3.92 28.05
N MET A 233 -4.59 -4.22 26.78
CA MET A 233 -5.33 -3.71 25.64
C MET A 233 -6.24 -4.77 25.04
N MET A 234 -7.48 -4.40 24.75
CA MET A 234 -8.28 -5.11 23.76
C MET A 234 -7.85 -4.62 22.38
N GLY A 235 -7.47 -5.53 21.48
CA GLY A 235 -7.11 -5.16 20.12
C GLY A 235 -8.32 -4.57 19.37
N ASP A 236 -8.20 -3.34 18.88
CA ASP A 236 -9.23 -2.69 18.05
C ASP A 236 -8.98 -2.99 16.57
N ILE A 237 -9.11 -4.26 16.20
CA ILE A 237 -8.97 -4.73 14.82
C ILE A 237 -10.30 -4.48 14.09
N PRO A 238 -10.31 -3.83 12.92
CA PRO A 238 -11.52 -3.68 12.13
C PRO A 238 -12.15 -5.04 11.84
N PHE A 239 -13.43 -5.21 12.14
CA PHE A 239 -14.15 -6.45 11.79
C PHE A 239 -14.16 -6.68 10.27
N GLU A 240 -14.26 -5.60 9.49
CA GLU A 240 -14.21 -5.62 8.03
C GLU A 240 -12.94 -4.91 7.53
N ILE A 241 -11.81 -5.63 7.50
CA ILE A 241 -10.53 -5.12 6.98
C ILE A 241 -10.66 -4.63 5.52
N GLU A 242 -11.51 -5.28 4.74
CA GLU A 242 -11.81 -4.88 3.36
C GLU A 242 -12.47 -3.50 3.30
N ALA A 243 -13.49 -3.25 4.14
CA ALA A 243 -14.13 -1.93 4.23
C ALA A 243 -13.12 -0.87 4.69
N PHE A 244 -12.26 -1.22 5.67
CA PHE A 244 -11.17 -0.35 6.10
C PHE A 244 -10.27 0.02 4.94
N ARG A 245 -9.71 -0.95 4.20
CA ARG A 245 -8.86 -0.70 3.04
C ARG A 245 -9.58 0.18 2.01
N VAL A 246 -10.80 -0.20 1.65
CA VAL A 246 -11.59 0.48 0.62
C VAL A 246 -11.74 1.95 0.97
N SER A 247 -12.06 2.31 2.22
CA SER A 247 -12.23 3.71 2.64
C SER A 247 -11.01 4.61 2.29
N PHE A 248 -9.79 4.05 2.34
CA PHE A 248 -8.54 4.75 2.05
C PHE A 248 -8.10 4.71 0.56
N LEU A 249 -8.73 3.91 -0.29
CA LEU A 249 -8.40 3.83 -1.73
C LEU A 249 -8.64 5.15 -2.48
N PRO A 250 -7.94 5.43 -3.59
CA PRO A 250 -8.25 6.56 -4.47
C PRO A 250 -9.73 6.62 -4.86
N SER A 251 -10.28 7.83 -4.97
CA SER A 251 -11.72 8.05 -5.14
C SER A 251 -12.05 9.14 -6.16
N GLU A 252 -13.17 8.97 -6.87
CA GLU A 252 -13.70 9.90 -7.87
C GLU A 252 -15.21 10.11 -7.67
N LEU A 253 -15.69 11.35 -7.86
CA LEU A 253 -17.13 11.63 -7.85
C LEU A 253 -17.75 11.27 -9.22
N ARG A 254 -18.75 10.39 -9.23
CA ARG A 254 -19.43 9.92 -10.45
C ARG A 254 -20.94 9.92 -10.30
N LYS A 255 -21.67 10.04 -11.40
CA LYS A 255 -23.14 9.92 -11.41
C LYS A 255 -23.54 8.46 -11.60
N VAL A 256 -24.54 8.01 -10.86
CA VAL A 256 -25.23 6.74 -11.13
C VAL A 256 -26.12 6.92 -12.36
N ARG A 257 -25.78 6.25 -13.47
CA ARG A 257 -26.54 6.32 -14.72
C ARG A 257 -27.41 5.08 -14.88
N ARG A 258 -28.38 5.13 -15.80
CA ARG A 258 -29.20 3.97 -16.21
C ARG A 258 -28.35 2.78 -16.67
N ASP A 259 -27.17 3.08 -17.21
CA ASP A 259 -26.27 2.14 -17.83
C ASP A 259 -25.04 1.83 -16.96
N GLY A 260 -25.08 2.25 -15.68
CA GLY A 260 -24.09 1.98 -14.64
C GLY A 260 -23.28 3.18 -14.17
N ILE A 261 -22.11 2.92 -13.60
CA ILE A 261 -21.09 3.92 -13.28
C ILE A 261 -20.08 3.98 -14.42
N HIS A 262 -19.71 5.19 -14.83
CA HIS A 262 -18.66 5.40 -15.82
C HIS A 262 -17.39 5.90 -15.13
N LEU A 263 -16.31 5.14 -15.20
CA LEU A 263 -15.01 5.52 -14.65
C LEU A 263 -13.92 5.16 -15.66
N PHE A 264 -13.05 6.11 -15.98
CA PHE A 264 -12.02 5.96 -17.02
C PHE A 264 -12.57 5.40 -18.34
N GLN A 265 -13.74 5.84 -18.79
CA GLN A 265 -14.43 5.32 -20.00
C GLN A 265 -14.80 3.82 -19.96
N ILE A 266 -14.68 3.18 -18.80
CA ILE A 266 -15.17 1.82 -18.53
C ILE A 266 -16.54 1.93 -17.84
N ARG A 267 -17.47 1.07 -18.24
CA ARG A 267 -18.79 0.93 -17.61
C ARG A 267 -18.76 -0.15 -16.54
N TYR A 268 -19.33 0.17 -15.39
CA TYR A 268 -19.44 -0.72 -14.24
C TYR A 268 -20.91 -0.91 -13.86
N TRP A 269 -21.25 -2.12 -13.43
CA TRP A 269 -22.61 -2.46 -13.01
C TRP A 269 -22.62 -3.28 -11.71
N SER A 270 -23.69 -3.06 -10.95
CA SER A 270 -24.12 -3.87 -9.81
C SER A 270 -25.63 -3.72 -9.69
N ASP A 271 -26.33 -4.80 -9.39
CA ASP A 271 -27.80 -4.78 -9.29
C ASP A 271 -28.29 -3.86 -8.16
N ALA A 272 -27.46 -3.68 -7.12
CA ALA A 272 -27.72 -2.74 -6.04
C ALA A 272 -27.77 -1.27 -6.51
N LEU A 273 -27.22 -0.93 -7.68
CA LEU A 273 -27.32 0.43 -8.23
C LEU A 273 -28.71 0.76 -8.77
N ALA A 274 -29.53 -0.24 -9.10
CA ALA A 274 -30.83 -0.04 -9.75
C ALA A 274 -31.75 0.90 -8.95
N GLY A 275 -31.74 0.76 -7.61
CA GLY A 275 -32.52 1.59 -6.70
C GLY A 275 -32.08 3.05 -6.60
N HIS A 276 -30.88 3.39 -7.10
CA HIS A 276 -30.30 4.74 -7.01
C HIS A 276 -30.31 5.48 -8.36
N ILE A 277 -30.80 4.85 -9.43
CA ILE A 277 -30.92 5.48 -10.76
C ILE A 277 -31.95 6.60 -10.72
N GLY A 278 -31.55 7.81 -11.13
CA GLY A 278 -32.45 8.96 -11.21
C GLY A 278 -32.90 9.52 -9.87
N ARG A 279 -32.40 8.99 -8.75
CA ARG A 279 -32.61 9.55 -7.41
C ARG A 279 -31.60 10.67 -7.16
N GLY A 280 -31.87 11.82 -7.77
CA GLY A 280 -31.18 13.09 -7.52
C GLY A 280 -30.04 13.46 -8.49
N ASP A 281 -29.59 14.71 -8.40
CA ASP A 281 -28.46 15.27 -9.17
C ASP A 281 -27.08 14.95 -8.55
N GLY A 282 -27.07 14.21 -7.45
CA GLY A 282 -25.89 13.90 -6.66
C GLY A 282 -24.88 13.02 -7.40
N LYS A 283 -23.60 13.31 -7.21
CA LYS A 283 -22.51 12.38 -7.54
C LYS A 283 -22.24 11.52 -6.31
N VAL A 284 -22.04 10.22 -6.52
CA VAL A 284 -21.59 9.27 -5.50
C VAL A 284 -20.06 9.18 -5.51
N VAL A 285 -19.48 8.83 -4.35
CA VAL A 285 -18.05 8.56 -4.24
C VAL A 285 -17.77 7.16 -4.78
N VAL A 286 -16.89 7.07 -5.76
CA VAL A 286 -16.46 5.80 -6.35
C VAL A 286 -14.99 5.60 -6.04
N ARG A 287 -14.68 4.55 -5.28
CA ARG A 287 -13.31 4.14 -4.97
C ARG A 287 -12.84 3.05 -5.91
N TYR A 288 -11.54 3.03 -6.20
CA TYR A 288 -10.93 2.08 -7.12
C TYR A 288 -9.50 1.77 -6.70
N ASP A 289 -9.02 0.57 -7.01
CA ASP A 289 -7.60 0.22 -6.89
C ASP A 289 -6.91 0.47 -8.25
N PRO A 290 -5.95 1.41 -8.37
CA PRO A 290 -5.20 1.61 -9.60
C PRO A 290 -4.45 0.38 -10.12
N ARG A 291 -4.23 -0.62 -9.26
CA ARG A 291 -3.59 -1.89 -9.63
C ARG A 291 -4.60 -2.81 -10.31
N ASP A 292 -5.86 -2.81 -9.91
CA ASP A 292 -6.92 -3.60 -10.52
C ASP A 292 -8.21 -2.79 -10.68
N LEU A 293 -8.55 -2.46 -11.92
CA LEU A 293 -9.78 -1.77 -12.27
C LEU A 293 -10.99 -2.70 -12.40
N SER A 294 -10.86 -4.01 -12.19
CA SER A 294 -11.94 -5.00 -12.37
C SER A 294 -13.16 -4.79 -11.47
N VAL A 295 -12.92 -4.20 -10.30
CA VAL A 295 -13.92 -3.88 -9.30
C VAL A 295 -13.78 -2.42 -8.89
N ILE A 296 -14.91 -1.74 -8.73
CA ILE A 296 -15.00 -0.45 -8.05
C ILE A 296 -15.94 -0.58 -6.86
N TRP A 297 -15.76 0.30 -5.88
CA TRP A 297 -16.60 0.37 -4.70
C TRP A 297 -17.36 1.69 -4.70
N VAL A 298 -18.68 1.60 -4.75
CA VAL A 298 -19.58 2.75 -4.82
C VAL A 298 -20.16 3.00 -3.43
N GLU A 299 -19.91 4.18 -2.89
CA GLU A 299 -20.52 4.64 -1.65
C GLU A 299 -21.97 5.04 -1.93
N LEU A 300 -22.92 4.29 -1.37
CA LEU A 300 -24.35 4.58 -1.43
C LEU A 300 -24.85 5.03 -0.05
N ASP A 301 -26.12 5.44 0.03
CA ASP A 301 -26.74 5.90 1.28
C ASP A 301 -26.53 4.88 2.41
N ASN A 302 -26.11 5.37 3.60
CA ASN A 302 -25.69 4.63 4.80
C ASN A 302 -24.24 4.13 4.85
N ASP A 303 -23.30 4.80 4.17
CA ASP A 303 -21.84 4.55 4.25
C ASP A 303 -21.43 3.11 3.90
N ARG A 304 -22.29 2.37 3.18
CA ARG A 304 -21.97 1.03 2.71
C ARG A 304 -21.42 1.09 1.30
N TYR A 305 -20.29 0.42 1.11
CA TYR A 305 -19.70 0.22 -0.21
C TYR A 305 -20.41 -0.92 -0.93
N VAL A 306 -20.88 -0.62 -2.14
CA VAL A 306 -21.37 -1.62 -3.09
C VAL A 306 -20.29 -1.90 -4.11
N GLU A 307 -19.95 -3.17 -4.28
CA GLU A 307 -19.08 -3.60 -5.37
C GLU A 307 -19.81 -3.51 -6.71
N ALA A 308 -19.17 -2.89 -7.69
CA ALA A 308 -19.59 -2.92 -9.08
C ALA A 308 -18.42 -3.41 -9.95
N ARG A 309 -18.72 -4.40 -10.80
CA ARG A 309 -17.74 -5.01 -11.72
C ARG A 309 -17.88 -4.42 -13.11
N TYR A 310 -16.96 -4.75 -14.00
CA TYR A 310 -17.13 -4.42 -15.41
C TYR A 310 -18.50 -4.86 -15.90
N ARG A 311 -19.17 -3.96 -16.61
CA ARG A 311 -20.41 -4.30 -17.30
C ARG A 311 -20.13 -5.21 -18.51
N ASN A 312 -18.99 -4.99 -19.17
CA ASN A 312 -18.48 -5.87 -20.20
C ASN A 312 -17.44 -6.84 -19.62
N LEU A 313 -17.86 -8.09 -19.40
CA LEU A 313 -17.03 -9.13 -18.78
C LEU A 313 -15.89 -9.64 -19.70
N GLU A 314 -15.86 -9.24 -20.97
CA GLU A 314 -14.75 -9.57 -21.87
C GLU A 314 -13.48 -8.76 -21.57
N ILE A 315 -13.61 -7.64 -20.84
CA ILE A 315 -12.47 -6.85 -20.40
C ILE A 315 -11.75 -7.64 -19.30
N PRO A 316 -10.47 -8.01 -19.49
CA PRO A 316 -9.71 -8.68 -18.45
C PRO A 316 -9.41 -7.71 -17.29
N PRO A 317 -9.11 -8.20 -16.08
CA PRO A 317 -8.55 -7.37 -15.01
C PRO A 317 -7.31 -6.63 -15.50
N VAL A 318 -7.30 -5.31 -15.32
CA VAL A 318 -6.28 -4.40 -15.86
C VAL A 318 -5.96 -3.33 -14.84
N SER A 319 -4.68 -2.96 -14.77
CA SER A 319 -4.27 -1.79 -14.01
C SER A 319 -4.64 -0.50 -14.74
N LEU A 320 -4.76 0.61 -13.99
CA LEU A 320 -4.98 1.94 -14.55
C LEU A 320 -3.86 2.37 -15.49
N TRP A 321 -2.65 1.87 -15.27
CA TRP A 321 -1.53 2.17 -16.16
C TRP A 321 -1.65 1.44 -17.49
N GLU A 322 -1.92 0.13 -17.49
CA GLU A 322 -2.13 -0.66 -18.72
C GLU A 322 -3.26 -0.04 -19.54
N TYR A 323 -4.35 0.31 -18.87
CA TYR A 323 -5.48 1.02 -19.48
C TYR A 323 -5.04 2.33 -20.14
N ARG A 324 -4.28 3.18 -19.44
CA ARG A 324 -3.83 4.49 -19.96
C ARG A 324 -2.86 4.34 -21.13
N GLU A 325 -2.01 3.33 -21.12
CA GLU A 325 -1.08 3.03 -22.20
C GLU A 325 -1.82 2.53 -23.44
N ALA A 326 -2.72 1.55 -23.29
CA ALA A 326 -3.59 1.07 -24.35
C ALA A 326 -4.35 2.23 -25.02
N MET A 327 -4.91 3.14 -24.20
CA MET A 327 -5.61 4.34 -24.69
C MET A 327 -4.69 5.33 -25.41
N ARG A 328 -3.43 5.47 -24.97
CA ARG A 328 -2.45 6.32 -25.65
C ARG A 328 -2.12 5.75 -27.03
N ASN A 329 -1.91 4.45 -27.13
CA ASN A 329 -1.59 3.77 -28.38
C ASN A 329 -2.78 3.77 -29.35
N ALA A 330 -4.00 3.55 -28.85
CA ALA A 330 -5.23 3.64 -29.65
C ALA A 330 -5.39 5.04 -30.28
N ARG A 331 -5.14 6.11 -29.50
CA ARG A 331 -5.17 7.49 -30.00
C ARG A 331 -4.10 7.75 -31.05
N ALA A 332 -2.88 7.25 -30.85
CA ALA A 332 -1.80 7.38 -31.83
C ALA A 332 -2.13 6.71 -33.18
N LEU A 333 -2.92 5.63 -33.15
CA LEU A 333 -3.41 4.91 -34.34
C LEU A 333 -4.66 5.53 -34.97
N GLY A 334 -5.11 6.71 -34.51
CA GLY A 334 -6.30 7.39 -35.04
C GLY A 334 -7.63 6.72 -34.70
N LYS A 335 -7.63 5.67 -33.85
CA LYS A 335 -8.86 5.02 -33.37
C LYS A 335 -9.52 5.91 -32.32
N SER A 336 -10.37 6.83 -32.77
CA SER A 336 -11.17 7.69 -31.89
C SER A 336 -12.53 7.07 -31.65
N GLY A 337 -12.72 6.47 -30.47
CA GLY A 337 -14.00 5.89 -30.06
C GLY A 337 -13.79 4.78 -29.03
N SER A 338 -14.40 4.93 -27.86
CA SER A 338 -14.37 3.94 -26.78
C SER A 338 -15.27 2.75 -27.14
N ASN A 339 -14.77 1.84 -28.00
CA ASN A 339 -15.34 0.51 -28.05
C ASN A 339 -14.60 -0.34 -27.02
N GLU A 340 -15.24 -0.63 -25.90
CA GLU A 340 -14.70 -1.46 -24.81
C GLU A 340 -14.13 -2.79 -25.33
N LEU A 341 -14.70 -3.34 -26.41
CA LEU A 341 -14.21 -4.53 -27.10
C LEU A 341 -12.87 -4.31 -27.82
N VAL A 342 -12.71 -3.17 -28.49
CA VAL A 342 -11.44 -2.81 -29.14
C VAL A 342 -10.37 -2.59 -28.09
N LEU A 343 -10.72 -2.00 -26.95
CA LEU A 343 -9.79 -1.83 -25.84
C LEU A 343 -9.39 -3.18 -25.23
N ALA A 344 -10.34 -4.08 -24.96
CA ALA A 344 -10.06 -5.41 -24.45
C ALA A 344 -9.11 -6.17 -25.38
N GLU A 345 -9.35 -6.09 -26.69
CA GLU A 345 -8.50 -6.72 -27.69
C GLU A 345 -7.11 -6.08 -27.76
N LEU A 346 -7.00 -4.75 -27.72
CA LEU A 346 -5.70 -4.06 -27.68
C LEU A 346 -4.88 -4.48 -26.46
N ILE A 347 -5.51 -4.57 -25.28
CA ILE A 347 -4.85 -5.01 -24.06
C ILE A 347 -4.37 -6.46 -24.17
N ARG A 348 -5.19 -7.36 -24.75
CA ARG A 348 -4.79 -8.75 -24.99
C ARG A 348 -3.60 -8.83 -25.95
N GLN A 349 -3.65 -8.10 -27.07
CA GLN A 349 -2.56 -8.06 -28.03
C GLN A 349 -1.28 -7.49 -27.44
N GLN A 350 -1.37 -6.42 -26.64
CA GLN A 350 -0.20 -5.87 -25.93
C GLN A 350 0.41 -6.90 -25.00
N ARG A 351 -0.39 -7.61 -24.19
CA ARG A 351 0.09 -8.68 -23.32
C ARG A 351 0.72 -9.83 -24.12
N GLN A 352 0.16 -10.17 -25.28
CA GLN A 352 0.73 -11.17 -26.17
C GLN A 352 2.10 -10.73 -26.71
N ILE A 353 2.19 -9.50 -27.22
CA ILE A 353 3.45 -8.91 -27.71
C ILE A 353 4.49 -8.83 -26.57
N GLU A 354 4.10 -8.42 -25.36
CA GLU A 354 4.98 -8.40 -24.20
C GLU A 354 5.50 -9.79 -23.82
N SER A 355 4.67 -10.82 -23.99
CA SER A 355 5.08 -12.21 -23.73
C SER A 355 6.02 -12.76 -24.80
N GLU A 356 5.87 -12.32 -26.05
CA GLU A 356 6.66 -12.78 -27.21
C GLU A 356 7.96 -11.99 -27.39
N SER A 357 7.95 -10.69 -27.07
CA SER A 357 9.09 -9.79 -27.19
C SER A 357 10.03 -9.94 -26.00
N ARG A 358 11.15 -10.64 -26.21
CA ARG A 358 12.18 -10.91 -25.19
C ARG A 358 13.07 -9.70 -24.85
N SER A 359 12.78 -8.51 -25.38
CA SER A 359 13.52 -7.29 -25.07
C SER A 359 12.58 -6.09 -24.90
N LEU A 360 12.14 -5.87 -23.68
CA LEU A 360 11.22 -4.79 -23.29
C LEU A 360 11.96 -3.52 -22.86
N THR A 361 11.32 -2.39 -23.11
CA THR A 361 11.73 -1.09 -22.57
C THR A 361 11.62 -1.07 -21.04
N ARG A 362 12.30 -0.13 -20.38
CA ARG A 362 12.26 0.04 -18.92
C ARG A 362 10.83 0.26 -18.40
N ALA A 363 9.98 0.96 -19.16
CA ALA A 363 8.61 1.27 -18.77
C ALA A 363 7.70 0.03 -18.82
N GLU A 364 7.79 -0.76 -19.89
CA GLU A 364 7.06 -2.03 -20.04
C GLU A 364 7.48 -3.04 -18.95
N ARG A 365 8.79 -3.13 -18.68
CA ARG A 365 9.32 -3.97 -17.60
C ARG A 365 8.74 -3.62 -16.23
N ARG A 366 8.55 -2.33 -15.91
CA ARG A 366 7.87 -1.89 -14.68
C ARG A 366 6.38 -2.27 -14.66
N SER A 367 5.70 -2.29 -15.81
CA SER A 367 4.31 -2.75 -15.90
C SER A 367 4.15 -4.19 -15.50
N ARG A 368 4.98 -5.04 -16.09
CA ARG A 368 4.96 -6.47 -15.82
C ARG A 368 5.20 -6.80 -14.35
N GLU A 369 6.15 -6.12 -13.70
CA GLU A 369 6.37 -6.28 -12.25
C GLU A 369 5.14 -5.92 -11.42
N ARG A 370 4.44 -4.83 -11.76
CA ARG A 370 3.22 -4.43 -11.04
C ARG A 370 2.14 -5.50 -11.14
N LYS A 371 2.02 -6.16 -12.30
CA LYS A 371 1.06 -7.24 -12.53
C LYS A 371 1.39 -8.51 -11.76
N GLY A 372 2.67 -8.91 -11.69
CA GLY A 372 3.06 -10.06 -10.86
C GLY A 372 2.66 -9.90 -9.39
N THR A 373 2.70 -8.67 -8.86
CA THR A 373 2.24 -8.38 -7.48
C THR A 373 0.72 -8.51 -7.31
N LEU A 374 -0.06 -8.22 -8.35
CA LEU A 374 -1.53 -8.34 -8.34
C LEU A 374 -2.00 -9.80 -8.25
N GLU A 375 -1.36 -10.70 -9.01
CA GLU A 375 -1.71 -12.11 -9.02
C GLU A 375 -1.42 -12.78 -7.67
N GLY A 376 -0.32 -12.39 -6.99
CA GLY A 376 0.01 -12.86 -5.64
C GLY A 376 -0.94 -12.37 -4.55
N ALA A 377 -1.41 -11.11 -4.62
CA ALA A 377 -2.32 -10.55 -3.63
C ALA A 377 -3.74 -11.15 -3.68
N ASN A 378 -4.23 -11.53 -4.87
CA ASN A 378 -5.54 -12.18 -5.01
C ASN A 378 -5.55 -13.65 -4.52
N SER A 379 -4.40 -14.34 -4.52
CA SER A 379 -4.29 -15.69 -3.95
C SER A 379 -4.35 -15.71 -2.41
N ALA A 380 -3.96 -14.63 -1.74
CA ALA A 380 -3.99 -14.55 -0.27
C ALA A 380 -5.40 -14.27 0.29
N VAL A 381 -6.31 -13.67 -0.50
CA VAL A 381 -7.65 -13.25 -0.02
C VAL A 381 -8.78 -14.20 -0.44
N SER A 382 -8.51 -15.21 -1.27
CA SER A 382 -9.55 -16.14 -1.75
C SER A 382 -9.60 -17.45 -0.96
N THR A 383 -9.99 -17.39 0.32
CA THR A 383 -10.59 -18.55 1.02
C THR A 383 -11.98 -18.22 1.57
N THR A 384 -12.81 -17.56 0.77
CA THR A 384 -14.26 -17.79 0.87
C THR A 384 -14.59 -18.99 -0.01
N GLU A 385 -14.89 -20.13 0.62
CA GLU A 385 -15.50 -21.27 -0.05
C GLU A 385 -16.70 -20.77 -0.86
N GLY A 386 -16.52 -20.68 -2.17
CA GLY A 386 -17.63 -20.51 -3.09
C GLY A 386 -18.59 -21.66 -2.85
N LEU A 387 -19.83 -21.33 -2.49
CA LEU A 387 -20.97 -22.25 -2.41
C LEU A 387 -20.95 -23.15 -3.64
N ARG A 388 -20.51 -24.41 -3.45
CA ARG A 388 -20.68 -25.44 -4.46
C ARG A 388 -22.16 -25.74 -4.56
N ALA A 389 -22.67 -25.83 -5.79
CA ALA A 389 -23.99 -26.35 -6.04
C ALA A 389 -24.11 -27.73 -5.38
N ILE A 390 -25.11 -27.89 -4.50
CA ILE A 390 -25.48 -29.17 -3.92
C ILE A 390 -26.05 -30.00 -5.06
N ASP A 391 -25.32 -31.05 -5.45
CA ASP A 391 -25.86 -32.11 -6.28
C ASP A 391 -26.93 -32.86 -5.47
N THR A 392 -28.21 -32.61 -5.79
CA THR A 392 -29.35 -33.27 -5.14
C THR A 392 -29.68 -34.64 -5.75
N GLY A 393 -28.75 -35.27 -6.49
CA GLY A 393 -28.97 -36.56 -7.16
C GLY A 393 -28.65 -37.82 -6.34
N ASP A 394 -28.05 -37.70 -5.15
CA ASP A 394 -27.61 -38.87 -4.39
C ASP A 394 -28.63 -39.33 -3.34
N THR A 395 -29.42 -40.36 -3.68
CA THR A 395 -30.40 -41.00 -2.78
C THR A 395 -29.79 -42.08 -1.87
N SER A 396 -28.46 -42.19 -1.75
CA SER A 396 -27.82 -43.29 -1.04
C SER A 396 -27.47 -43.03 0.44
N ARG A 397 -27.88 -41.90 1.03
CA ARG A 397 -27.54 -41.58 2.44
C ARG A 397 -28.61 -42.05 3.44
N PRO A 398 -28.22 -42.71 4.54
CA PRO A 398 -29.17 -43.21 5.54
C PRO A 398 -29.81 -42.06 6.33
N LEU A 399 -31.15 -42.08 6.42
CA LEU A 399 -31.94 -41.15 7.23
C LEU A 399 -31.74 -41.48 8.72
N PHE A 400 -31.09 -40.59 9.47
CA PHE A 400 -31.05 -40.67 10.93
C PHE A 400 -32.40 -40.20 11.51
N LYS A 401 -32.96 -41.01 12.43
CA LYS A 401 -34.17 -40.66 13.20
C LYS A 401 -33.87 -39.50 14.14
N VAL A 402 -34.66 -38.43 14.03
CA VAL A 402 -34.67 -37.32 14.99
C VAL A 402 -35.54 -37.73 16.18
N GLU A 403 -34.95 -37.93 17.36
CA GLU A 403 -35.68 -37.99 18.61
C GLU A 403 -36.10 -36.58 19.04
N ARG A 404 -37.39 -36.41 19.34
CA ARG A 404 -37.95 -35.17 19.89
C ARG A 404 -37.79 -35.18 21.41
N TRP A 405 -37.16 -34.15 21.94
CA TRP A 405 -37.36 -33.67 23.31
C TRP A 405 -37.58 -32.17 23.26
#